data_AF-X1EBQ5-F1
#
_entry.id   AF-X1EBQ5-F1
#
_cell.length_a   1.000
_cell.length_b   1.000
_cell.length_c   1.000
_cell.angle_alpha   90.00
_cell.angle_beta   90.00
_cell.angle_gamma   90.00
#
_symmetry.space_group_name_H-M   'P 1'
#
loop_
_entity.id
_entity.type
_entity.pdbx_description
1 polymer ?
#
loop_
_entity_poly.entity_id
_entity_poly.type
_entity_poly.pdbx_seq_one_letter_code
_entity_poly.pdbx_strand_id
1 'polypeptide(L)'
;SFRENLKNSNINPVFIHTSYLINLASPSDELYFKSINAFLEEMKRADLLLPDPYLIIHPGAHTGAGEEYGIQRIIRALNIILEKSADLGLKTMILLEDTAGSGTHLGYTFYQLKRMVEGAKDRKRCE
;
A
#
# COMPACT_ATOMS: atom_id res chain seq x y z
N SER A 1 -21.66 -14.94 7.98
CA SER A 1 -20.91 -13.68 7.68
C SER A 1 -19.56 -14.06 7.09
N PHE A 2 -18.82 -13.13 6.46
CA PHE A 2 -17.49 -13.43 5.88
C PHE A 2 -16.55 -14.14 6.86
N ARG A 3 -16.40 -13.60 8.07
CA ARG A 3 -15.53 -14.16 9.13
C ARG A 3 -15.88 -15.61 9.50
N GLU A 4 -17.17 -15.91 9.65
CA GLU A 4 -17.63 -17.26 10.01
C GLU A 4 -17.34 -18.26 8.89
N ASN A 5 -17.60 -17.88 7.65
CA ASN A 5 -17.33 -18.75 6.49
C ASN A 5 -15.83 -18.98 6.31
N LEU A 6 -15.00 -17.94 6.52
CA LEU A 6 -13.55 -18.07 6.46
C LEU A 6 -13.03 -19.02 7.55
N LYS A 7 -13.50 -18.88 8.79
CA LYS A 7 -13.14 -19.75 9.91
C LYS A 7 -13.49 -21.22 9.69
N ASN A 8 -14.61 -21.48 9.02
CA ASN A 8 -15.07 -22.84 8.70
C ASN A 8 -14.47 -23.38 7.38
N SER A 9 -13.55 -22.65 6.76
CA SER A 9 -12.83 -23.06 5.55
C SER A 9 -11.37 -23.40 5.85
N ASN A 10 -10.68 -23.97 4.87
CA ASN A 10 -9.22 -24.19 4.92
C ASN A 10 -8.44 -23.11 4.14
N ILE A 11 -9.01 -21.90 3.98
CA ILE A 11 -8.40 -20.82 3.21
C ILE A 11 -7.56 -19.94 4.14
N ASN A 12 -6.23 -20.00 4.00
CA ASN A 12 -5.27 -19.15 4.73
C ASN A 12 -3.88 -19.19 4.03
N PRO A 13 -3.13 -18.08 3.91
CA PRO A 13 -3.50 -16.69 4.22
C PRO A 13 -4.50 -16.09 3.23
N VAL A 14 -5.14 -14.98 3.64
CA VAL A 14 -6.02 -14.16 2.79
C VAL A 14 -5.34 -12.82 2.55
N PHE A 15 -5.32 -12.39 1.29
CA PHE A 15 -4.80 -11.10 0.87
C PHE A 15 -5.94 -10.24 0.33
N ILE A 16 -5.87 -8.95 0.60
CA ILE A 16 -6.80 -7.95 0.05
C ILE A 16 -5.99 -7.08 -0.91
N HIS A 17 -6.54 -6.78 -2.07
CA HIS A 17 -5.91 -5.87 -3.02
C HIS A 17 -6.64 -4.52 -3.02
N THR A 18 -5.89 -3.44 -2.99
CA THR A 18 -6.43 -2.07 -3.02
C THR A 18 -7.08 -1.71 -4.35
N SER A 19 -7.84 -0.62 -4.39
CA SER A 19 -8.38 -0.09 -5.65
C SER A 19 -7.27 0.47 -6.54
N TYR A 20 -7.37 0.23 -7.86
CA TYR A 20 -6.46 0.77 -8.89
C TYR A 20 -6.46 2.30 -8.97
N LEU A 21 -7.42 2.99 -8.32
CA LEU A 21 -7.50 4.45 -8.29
C LEU A 21 -6.48 5.09 -7.34
N ILE A 22 -5.88 4.32 -6.42
CA ILE A 22 -4.86 4.81 -5.49
C ILE A 22 -3.54 4.99 -6.24
N ASN A 23 -2.97 6.19 -6.16
CA ASN A 23 -1.66 6.50 -6.72
C ASN A 23 -0.80 7.26 -5.69
N LEU A 24 0.07 6.54 -4.97
CA LEU A 24 0.98 7.13 -3.98
C LEU A 24 2.19 7.86 -4.60
N ALA A 25 2.34 7.82 -5.93
CA ALA A 25 3.35 8.58 -6.67
C ALA A 25 2.80 9.82 -7.37
N SER A 26 1.49 10.09 -7.26
CA SER A 26 0.82 11.18 -7.98
C SER A 26 1.46 12.55 -7.69
N PRO A 27 1.91 13.31 -8.70
CA PRO A 27 2.40 14.68 -8.50
C PRO A 27 1.30 15.69 -8.17
N SER A 28 0.03 15.35 -8.45
CA SER A 28 -1.10 16.13 -7.93
C SER A 28 -1.24 15.88 -6.43
N ASP A 29 -1.08 16.93 -5.62
CA ASP A 29 -1.25 16.88 -4.17
C ASP A 29 -2.67 16.44 -3.77
N GLU A 30 -3.69 16.88 -4.50
CA GLU A 30 -5.07 16.48 -4.25
C GLU A 30 -5.24 14.96 -4.38
N LEU A 31 -4.80 14.39 -5.51
CA LEU A 31 -4.90 12.95 -5.73
C LEU A 31 -3.99 12.16 -4.78
N TYR A 32 -2.82 12.69 -4.44
CA TYR A 32 -1.89 12.07 -3.51
C TYR A 32 -2.49 11.93 -2.10
N PHE A 33 -3.07 13.00 -1.56
CA PHE A 33 -3.72 12.94 -0.23
C PHE A 33 -5.02 12.13 -0.25
N LYS A 34 -5.80 12.19 -1.35
CA LYS A 34 -6.95 11.28 -1.54
C LYS A 34 -6.52 9.82 -1.56
N SER A 35 -5.41 9.51 -2.21
CA SER A 35 -4.84 8.15 -2.29
C SER A 35 -4.39 7.64 -0.92
N ILE A 36 -3.71 8.47 -0.13
CA ILE A 36 -3.33 8.13 1.25
C ILE A 36 -4.57 7.86 2.12
N ASN A 37 -5.57 8.74 2.06
CA ASN A 37 -6.79 8.57 2.84
C ASN A 37 -7.58 7.32 2.40
N ALA A 38 -7.69 7.08 1.11
CA ALA A 38 -8.33 5.88 0.57
C ALA A 38 -7.61 4.61 1.02
N PHE A 39 -6.28 4.60 1.00
CA PHE A 39 -5.48 3.46 1.50
C PHE A 39 -5.73 3.19 2.99
N LEU A 40 -5.77 4.24 3.82
CA LEU A 40 -6.09 4.10 5.25
C LEU A 40 -7.50 3.54 5.49
N GLU A 41 -8.48 3.93 4.67
CA GLU A 41 -9.82 3.34 4.74
C GLU A 41 -9.83 1.86 4.31
N GLU A 42 -9.03 1.48 3.32
CA GLU A 42 -8.83 0.06 2.96
C GLU A 42 -8.19 -0.72 4.10
N MET A 43 -7.19 -0.17 4.80
CA MET A 43 -6.61 -0.82 6.00
C MET A 43 -7.65 -1.01 7.10
N LYS A 44 -8.50 -0.01 7.38
CA LYS A 44 -9.58 -0.15 8.37
C LYS A 44 -10.56 -1.26 7.99
N ARG A 45 -10.92 -1.37 6.70
CA ARG A 45 -11.78 -2.45 6.21
C ARG A 45 -11.09 -3.81 6.34
N ALA A 46 -9.80 -3.88 6.02
CA ALA A 46 -9.01 -5.09 6.15
C ALA A 46 -8.95 -5.59 7.61
N ASP A 47 -8.62 -4.71 8.56
CA ASP A 47 -8.59 -5.00 10.01
C ASP A 47 -9.99 -5.37 10.56
N LEU A 48 -11.06 -4.81 9.99
CA LEU A 48 -12.43 -5.21 10.33
C LEU A 48 -12.75 -6.64 9.88
N LEU A 49 -12.15 -7.10 8.77
CA LEU A 49 -12.44 -8.41 8.19
C LEU A 49 -11.51 -9.51 8.73
N LEU A 50 -10.24 -9.20 8.97
CA LEU A 50 -9.17 -10.16 9.27
C LEU A 50 -8.37 -9.74 10.51
N PRO A 51 -7.87 -10.68 11.33
CA PRO A 51 -7.09 -10.35 12.53
C PRO A 51 -5.69 -9.79 12.23
N ASP A 52 -5.02 -10.33 11.20
CA ASP A 52 -3.68 -9.92 10.76
C ASP A 52 -3.66 -9.81 9.22
N PRO A 53 -4.29 -8.77 8.64
CA PRO A 53 -4.49 -8.65 7.20
C PRO A 53 -3.22 -8.28 6.44
N TYR A 54 -3.15 -8.76 5.20
CA TYR A 54 -2.21 -8.29 4.17
C TYR A 54 -2.96 -7.46 3.12
N LEU A 55 -2.46 -6.26 2.84
CA LEU A 55 -3.05 -5.33 1.88
C LEU A 55 -2.05 -4.98 0.77
N ILE A 56 -2.38 -5.43 -0.44
CA ILE A 56 -1.54 -5.29 -1.64
C ILE A 56 -1.82 -3.97 -2.35
N ILE A 57 -0.76 -3.32 -2.82
CA ILE A 57 -0.82 -2.11 -3.61
C ILE A 57 0.26 -2.08 -4.69
N HIS A 58 -0.15 -1.67 -5.90
CA HIS A 58 0.78 -1.15 -6.89
C HIS A 58 1.35 0.18 -6.38
N PRO A 59 2.69 0.36 -6.31
CA PRO A 59 3.28 1.53 -5.64
C PRO A 59 2.75 2.88 -6.16
N GLY A 60 2.51 2.98 -7.47
CA GLY A 60 1.90 4.13 -8.11
C GLY A 60 2.57 4.47 -9.44
N ALA A 61 2.14 5.57 -10.02
CA ALA A 61 2.67 6.09 -11.27
C ALA A 61 3.06 7.57 -11.14
N HIS A 62 4.25 7.93 -11.64
CA HIS A 62 4.81 9.28 -11.49
C HIS A 62 4.23 10.31 -12.47
N THR A 63 3.47 9.86 -13.48
CA THR A 63 2.75 10.69 -14.46
C THR A 63 3.57 11.86 -15.03
N GLY A 64 4.81 11.58 -15.45
CA GLY A 64 5.73 12.57 -16.03
C GLY A 64 6.67 13.29 -15.06
N ALA A 65 6.50 13.16 -13.74
CA ALA A 65 7.38 13.83 -12.76
C ALA A 65 8.77 13.17 -12.55
N GLY A 66 8.98 11.99 -13.17
CA GLY A 66 10.21 11.20 -13.06
C GLY A 66 10.19 10.16 -11.93
N GLU A 67 10.98 9.10 -12.10
CA GLU A 67 11.01 7.96 -11.19
C GLU A 67 11.47 8.36 -9.78
N GLU A 68 12.56 9.12 -9.67
CA GLU A 68 13.10 9.54 -8.38
C GLU A 68 12.06 10.31 -7.56
N TYR A 69 11.36 11.25 -8.20
CA TYR A 69 10.28 11.99 -7.58
C TYR A 69 9.19 11.03 -7.06
N GLY A 70 8.73 10.11 -7.91
CA GLY A 70 7.66 9.18 -7.55
C GLY A 70 8.06 8.23 -6.42
N ILE A 71 9.29 7.69 -6.43
CA ILE A 71 9.82 6.83 -5.36
C ILE A 71 9.86 7.59 -4.03
N GLN A 72 10.39 8.82 -4.00
CA GLN A 72 10.43 9.65 -2.79
C GLN A 72 9.02 9.98 -2.28
N ARG A 73 8.08 10.16 -3.20
CA ARG A 73 6.68 10.45 -2.86
C ARG A 73 5.96 9.23 -2.27
N ILE A 74 6.19 8.04 -2.83
CA ILE A 74 5.71 6.76 -2.27
C ILE A 74 6.28 6.55 -0.86
N ILE A 75 7.58 6.75 -0.65
CA ILE A 75 8.21 6.63 0.67
C ILE A 75 7.54 7.55 1.70
N ARG A 76 7.26 8.80 1.33
CA ARG A 76 6.55 9.75 2.21
C ARG A 76 5.13 9.28 2.51
N ALA A 77 4.40 8.79 1.51
CA ALA A 77 3.05 8.27 1.69
C ALA A 77 3.02 7.07 2.64
N LEU A 78 3.91 6.09 2.42
CA LEU A 78 4.06 4.91 3.28
C LEU A 78 4.31 5.32 4.73
N ASN A 79 5.20 6.29 4.96
CA ASN A 79 5.49 6.77 6.30
C ASN A 79 4.28 7.45 6.97
N ILE A 80 3.51 8.27 6.23
CA ILE A 80 2.27 8.88 6.74
C ILE A 80 1.23 7.79 7.07
N ILE A 81 1.07 6.81 6.19
CA ILE A 81 0.13 5.70 6.35
C ILE A 81 0.50 4.85 7.57
N LEU A 82 1.77 4.47 7.70
CA LEU A 82 2.28 3.67 8.82
C LEU A 82 2.05 4.39 10.15
N GLU A 83 2.42 5.67 10.25
CA GLU A 83 2.21 6.51 11.44
C GLU A 83 0.73 6.58 11.81
N LYS A 84 -0.14 6.98 10.87
CA LYS A 84 -1.59 7.09 11.12
C LYS A 84 -2.23 5.74 11.45
N SER A 85 -1.79 4.67 10.81
CA SER A 85 -2.32 3.33 11.07
C SER A 85 -1.92 2.83 12.46
N ALA A 86 -0.72 3.19 12.94
CA ALA A 86 -0.27 2.89 14.29
C ALA A 86 -1.07 3.66 15.34
N ASP A 87 -1.32 4.96 15.11
CA ASP A 87 -2.17 5.79 15.97
C ASP A 87 -3.60 5.22 16.11
N LEU A 88 -4.09 4.58 15.05
CA LEU A 88 -5.39 3.94 14.99
C LEU A 88 -5.39 2.48 15.50
N GLY A 89 -4.23 1.94 15.87
CA GLY A 89 -4.09 0.55 16.33
C GLY A 89 -4.34 -0.51 15.25
N LEU A 90 -4.22 -0.16 13.96
CA LEU A 90 -4.40 -1.08 12.84
C LEU A 90 -3.18 -2.00 12.70
N LYS A 91 -3.42 -3.26 12.35
CA LYS A 91 -2.40 -4.32 12.24
C LYS A 91 -2.04 -4.67 10.80
N THR A 92 -2.79 -4.19 9.81
CA THR A 92 -2.55 -4.47 8.39
C THR A 92 -1.07 -4.33 8.00
N MET A 93 -0.55 -5.37 7.33
CA MET A 93 0.74 -5.40 6.62
C MET A 93 0.56 -4.84 5.21
N ILE A 94 1.40 -3.89 4.82
CA ILE A 94 1.44 -3.34 3.46
C ILE A 94 2.33 -4.24 2.60
N LEU A 95 1.83 -4.67 1.43
CA LEU A 95 2.60 -5.40 0.44
C LEU A 95 2.73 -4.56 -0.85
N LEU A 96 3.96 -4.22 -1.23
CA LEU A 96 4.24 -3.54 -2.50
C LEU A 96 4.35 -4.58 -3.62
N GLU A 97 3.43 -4.53 -4.58
CA GLU A 97 3.43 -5.42 -5.74
C GLU A 97 4.38 -4.90 -6.82
N ASP A 98 5.15 -5.80 -7.46
CA ASP A 98 5.88 -5.44 -8.66
C ASP A 98 4.92 -5.15 -9.82
N THR A 99 5.34 -4.29 -10.75
CA THR A 99 4.49 -3.93 -11.89
C THR A 99 5.20 -4.22 -13.21
N ALA A 100 4.43 -4.35 -14.29
CA ALA A 100 5.02 -4.51 -15.63
C ALA A 100 5.79 -3.27 -16.13
N GLY A 101 5.71 -2.12 -15.42
CA GLY A 101 6.40 -0.88 -15.81
C GLY A 101 5.77 -0.15 -16.99
N SER A 102 4.51 -0.42 -17.32
CA SER A 102 3.83 0.23 -18.44
C SER A 102 3.60 1.73 -18.17
N GLY A 103 3.91 2.57 -19.15
CA GLY A 103 3.71 4.02 -19.06
C GLY A 103 4.63 4.67 -18.01
N THR A 104 4.06 5.07 -16.88
CA THR A 104 4.78 5.76 -15.79
C THR A 104 4.67 5.05 -14.44
N HIS A 105 4.26 3.78 -14.44
CA HIS A 105 4.16 2.95 -13.25
C HIS A 105 5.55 2.64 -12.68
N LEU A 106 5.65 2.63 -11.35
CA LEU A 106 6.84 2.28 -10.60
C LEU A 106 6.72 0.87 -10.01
N GLY A 107 7.83 0.33 -9.53
CA GLY A 107 7.90 -1.01 -8.94
C GLY A 107 8.21 -2.11 -9.95
N TYR A 108 8.60 -1.77 -11.18
CA TYR A 108 8.94 -2.76 -12.22
C TYR A 108 10.37 -3.31 -12.11
N THR A 109 11.13 -2.85 -11.12
CA THR A 109 12.39 -3.47 -10.74
C THR A 109 12.41 -3.69 -9.23
N PHE A 110 13.06 -4.77 -8.80
CA PHE A 110 13.31 -4.99 -7.37
C PHE A 110 14.14 -3.88 -6.73
N TYR A 111 14.95 -3.17 -7.52
CA TYR A 111 15.67 -2.00 -7.03
C TYR A 111 14.72 -0.88 -6.59
N GLN A 112 13.70 -0.56 -7.39
CA GLN A 112 12.70 0.45 -7.04
C GLN A 112 11.91 0.04 -5.79
N LEU A 113 11.43 -1.20 -5.72
CA LEU A 113 10.70 -1.73 -4.56
C LEU A 113 11.56 -1.70 -3.29
N LYS A 114 12.80 -2.19 -3.38
CA LYS A 114 13.76 -2.16 -2.27
C LYS A 114 13.92 -0.75 -1.71
N ARG A 115 14.06 0.26 -2.58
CA ARG A 115 14.18 1.66 -2.15
C ARG A 115 12.95 2.16 -1.39
N MET A 116 11.75 1.75 -1.81
CA MET A 116 10.51 2.12 -1.14
C MET A 116 10.42 1.47 0.24
N VAL A 117 10.69 0.16 0.33
CA VAL A 117 10.68 -0.61 1.59
C VAL A 117 11.75 -0.09 2.56
N GLU A 118 12.98 0.18 2.09
CA GLU A 118 14.06 0.70 2.94
C GLU A 118 13.79 2.15 3.41
N GLY A 119 12.98 2.91 2.68
CA GLY A 119 12.54 4.25 3.08
C GLY A 119 11.38 4.26 4.08
N ALA A 120 10.69 3.14 4.28
CA ALA A 120 9.63 3.02 5.28
C ALA A 120 10.22 2.94 6.70
N LYS A 121 9.70 3.77 7.61
CA LYS A 121 10.15 3.86 9.01
C LYS A 121 9.87 2.59 9.81
N ASP A 122 8.76 1.91 9.52
CA ASP A 122 8.41 0.63 10.12
C ASP A 122 8.42 -0.49 9.08
N ARG A 123 9.61 -1.01 8.82
CA ARG A 123 9.86 -2.09 7.85
C ARG A 123 9.22 -3.42 8.22
N LYS A 124 8.74 -3.59 9.47
CA LYS A 124 8.03 -4.81 9.88
C LYS A 124 6.56 -4.79 9.48
N ARG A 125 6.10 -3.68 8.90
CA ARG A 125 4.72 -3.46 8.46
C ARG A 125 4.62 -3.07 6.99
N CYS A 126 5.71 -3.17 6.24
CA CYS A 126 5.79 -2.90 4.82
C CYS A 126 6.84 -3.83 4.19
N GLU A 127 6.42 -4.66 3.24
CA GLU A 127 7.26 -5.61 2.49
C GLU A 127 7.11 -5.44 0.98
#